data_AF-A0A6C0LER8-F1
#
_entry.id   AF-A0A6C0LER8-F1
#
_cell.length_a   1.000
_cell.length_b   1.000
_cell.length_c   1.000
_cell.angle_alpha   90.00
_cell.angle_beta   90.00
_cell.angle_gamma   90.00
#
_symmetry.space_group_name_H-M   'P 1'
#
loop_
_entity.id
_entity.type
_entity.pdbx_description
1 polymer ?
#
loop_
_entity_poly.entity_id
_entity_poly.type
_entity_poly.pdbx_seq_one_letter_code
_entity_poly.pdbx_strand_id
1 'polypeptide(L)'
;MNHKKKTMENFVDSDIDTLTNSISDGASHFCEMHQEDPATMEKQCSTLAAMNCKKSKCCAYVNGNKCMAANASGPIFGYNSDGTSIPIDSYYYMNKCFGPGCLK
;
A
#
# COMPACT_ATOMS: atom_id res chain seq x y z
N MET A 1 -36.00 24.12 34.52
CA MET A 1 -35.19 22.97 34.10
C MET A 1 -34.32 23.41 32.92
N ASN A 2 -33.04 23.66 33.16
CA ASN A 2 -32.13 24.24 32.18
C ASN A 2 -31.39 23.13 31.42
N HIS A 3 -31.64 23.01 30.12
CA HIS A 3 -30.86 22.18 29.21
C HIS A 3 -29.47 22.80 29.03
N LYS A 4 -28.50 22.29 29.79
CA LYS A 4 -27.10 22.66 29.67
C LYS A 4 -26.51 21.89 28.48
N LYS A 5 -26.19 22.61 27.39
CA LYS A 5 -25.31 22.14 26.31
C LYS A 5 -24.06 21.52 26.95
N LYS A 6 -23.77 20.26 26.63
CA LYS A 6 -22.49 19.62 26.97
C LYS A 6 -21.83 19.15 25.67
N THR A 7 -20.61 19.63 25.52
CA THR A 7 -19.60 19.44 24.48
C THR A 7 -19.52 17.99 23.99
N MET A 8 -19.43 17.81 22.66
CA MET A 8 -19.04 16.55 22.03
C MET A 8 -17.52 16.42 22.16
N GLU A 9 -17.06 15.73 23.20
CA GLU A 9 -15.66 15.35 23.37
C GLU A 9 -15.54 13.83 23.14
N ASN A 10 -14.78 13.50 22.10
CA ASN A 10 -13.91 12.33 21.94
C ASN A 10 -14.41 10.98 22.46
N PHE A 11 -15.02 10.21 21.55
CA PHE A 11 -14.95 8.75 21.56
C PHE A 11 -14.05 8.31 20.41
N VAL A 12 -12.76 8.12 20.68
CA VAL A 12 -11.89 7.27 19.84
C VAL A 12 -11.69 6.00 20.65
N ASP A 13 -12.66 5.10 20.57
CA ASP A 13 -12.60 3.78 21.19
C ASP A 13 -11.91 2.83 20.20
N SER A 14 -10.66 2.51 20.53
CA SER A 14 -9.90 1.25 20.40
C SER A 14 -10.10 0.23 19.26
N ASP A 15 -11.00 0.38 18.29
CA ASP A 15 -11.35 -0.67 17.31
C ASP A 15 -10.91 -0.38 15.86
N ILE A 16 -10.34 0.80 15.57
CA ILE A 16 -9.80 1.08 14.22
C ILE A 16 -8.51 0.31 13.94
N ASP A 17 -7.67 0.04 14.95
CA ASP A 17 -6.40 -0.65 14.75
C ASP A 17 -6.60 -2.11 14.30
N THR A 18 -7.62 -2.79 14.82
CA THR A 18 -7.97 -4.17 14.46
C THR A 18 -8.53 -4.27 13.03
N LEU A 19 -9.35 -3.32 12.59
CA LEU A 19 -9.83 -3.25 11.20
C LEU A 19 -8.71 -2.91 10.22
N THR A 20 -7.76 -2.04 10.60
CA THR A 20 -6.57 -1.79 9.77
C THR A 20 -5.60 -2.96 9.75
N ASN A 21 -5.50 -3.74 10.83
CA ASN A 21 -4.70 -4.97 10.85
C ASN A 21 -5.32 -6.07 10.00
N SER A 22 -6.65 -6.22 9.95
CA SER A 22 -7.29 -7.18 9.03
C SER A 22 -7.13 -6.80 7.55
N ILE A 23 -7.08 -5.50 7.22
CA ILE A 23 -6.81 -5.03 5.84
C ILE A 23 -5.31 -5.18 5.50
N SER A 24 -4.42 -5.02 6.49
CA SER A 24 -2.99 -5.33 6.39
C SER A 24 -2.71 -6.83 6.27
N ASP A 25 -3.53 -7.67 6.91
CA ASP A 25 -3.49 -9.13 6.84
C ASP A 25 -3.92 -9.64 5.47
N GLY A 26 -4.95 -9.04 4.87
CA GLY A 26 -5.33 -9.34 3.49
C GLY A 26 -4.17 -9.14 2.53
N ALA A 27 -3.45 -8.01 2.67
CA ALA A 27 -2.27 -7.74 1.87
C ALA A 27 -1.13 -8.74 2.10
N SER A 28 -0.91 -9.12 3.35
CA SER A 28 0.16 -10.04 3.74
C SER A 28 -0.12 -11.49 3.34
N HIS A 29 -1.38 -11.92 3.44
CA HIS A 29 -1.82 -13.28 3.14
C HIS A 29 -1.84 -13.57 1.64
N PHE A 30 -2.29 -12.63 0.79
CA PHE A 30 -2.24 -12.85 -0.65
C PHE A 30 -0.80 -12.91 -1.18
N CYS A 31 0.11 -12.13 -0.57
CA CYS A 31 1.51 -12.13 -0.96
C CYS A 31 2.15 -13.52 -0.80
N GLU A 32 1.71 -14.31 0.18
CA GLU A 32 2.21 -15.68 0.40
C GLU A 32 1.59 -16.66 -0.60
N MET A 33 0.31 -16.48 -0.92
CA MET A 33 -0.44 -17.36 -1.82
C MET A 33 -0.04 -17.23 -3.30
N HIS A 34 0.42 -16.05 -3.72
CA HIS A 34 0.67 -15.73 -5.13
C HIS A 34 2.13 -15.40 -5.44
N GLN A 35 3.08 -15.84 -4.61
CA GLN A 35 4.51 -15.62 -4.84
C GLN A 35 5.01 -16.15 -6.20
N GLU A 36 4.36 -17.18 -6.73
CA GLU A 36 4.71 -17.83 -8.00
C GLU A 36 3.98 -17.25 -9.22
N ASP A 37 3.00 -16.36 -9.02
CA ASP A 37 2.26 -15.71 -10.11
C ASP A 37 2.30 -14.18 -10.00
N PRO A 38 3.33 -13.55 -10.60
CA PRO A 38 3.47 -12.11 -10.62
C PRO A 38 2.28 -11.38 -11.24
N ALA A 39 1.59 -11.97 -12.24
CA ALA A 39 0.49 -11.31 -12.92
C ALA A 39 -0.75 -11.20 -12.01
N THR A 40 -1.04 -12.27 -11.27
CA THR A 40 -2.11 -12.25 -10.26
C THR A 40 -1.76 -11.29 -9.11
N MET A 41 -0.49 -11.28 -8.69
CA MET A 41 0.02 -10.35 -7.68
C MET A 41 -0.14 -8.89 -8.13
N GLU A 42 0.20 -8.55 -9.37
CA GLU A 42 0.03 -7.20 -9.92
C GLU A 42 -1.43 -6.78 -9.91
N LYS A 43 -2.33 -7.68 -10.33
CA LYS A 43 -3.77 -7.42 -10.30
C LYS A 43 -4.24 -7.08 -8.89
N GLN A 44 -3.80 -7.84 -7.89
CA GLN A 44 -4.15 -7.56 -6.48
C GLN A 44 -3.52 -6.26 -5.97
N CYS A 45 -2.22 -6.05 -6.17
CA CYS A 45 -1.52 -4.82 -5.78
C CYS A 45 -2.19 -3.59 -6.38
N SER A 46 -2.59 -3.63 -7.66
CA SER A 46 -3.23 -2.50 -8.36
C SER A 46 -4.55 -2.04 -7.71
N THR A 47 -5.21 -2.89 -6.91
CA THR A 47 -6.45 -2.58 -6.20
C THR A 47 -6.23 -2.02 -4.79
N LEU A 48 -4.99 -2.05 -4.27
CA LEU A 48 -4.69 -1.59 -2.92
C LEU A 48 -4.69 -0.07 -2.82
N ALA A 49 -5.31 0.43 -1.75
CA ALA A 49 -5.11 1.81 -1.32
C ALA A 49 -3.63 2.08 -1.00
N ALA A 50 -3.18 3.31 -1.23
CA ALA A 50 -1.78 3.70 -1.08
C ALA A 50 -1.17 3.30 0.28
N MET A 51 -1.91 3.45 1.38
CA MET A 51 -1.43 3.06 2.71
C MET A 51 -1.11 1.56 2.81
N ASN A 52 -1.96 0.70 2.27
CA ASN A 52 -1.77 -0.75 2.30
C ASN A 52 -0.68 -1.17 1.33
N CYS A 53 -0.61 -0.51 0.17
CA CYS A 53 0.45 -0.74 -0.81
C CYS A 53 1.84 -0.49 -0.22
N LYS A 54 2.01 0.64 0.49
CA LYS A 54 3.29 1.00 1.14
C LYS A 54 3.71 -0.03 2.19
N LYS A 55 2.77 -0.62 2.92
CA LYS A 55 3.02 -1.59 4.00
C LYS A 55 3.28 -3.00 3.49
N SER A 56 2.79 -3.34 2.29
CA SER A 56 2.86 -4.68 1.73
C SER A 56 4.29 -5.17 1.52
N LYS A 57 4.49 -6.48 1.68
CA LYS A 57 5.75 -7.19 1.40
C LYS A 57 5.89 -7.67 -0.04
N CYS A 58 4.83 -7.54 -0.85
CA CYS A 58 4.86 -7.93 -2.26
C CYS A 58 4.32 -6.84 -3.20
N CYS A 59 4.10 -5.64 -2.69
CA CYS A 59 3.72 -4.49 -3.50
C CYS A 59 4.61 -3.28 -3.20
N ALA A 60 4.76 -2.40 -4.19
CA ALA A 60 5.40 -1.12 -4.05
C ALA A 60 4.49 0.00 -4.55
N TYR A 61 4.45 1.11 -3.81
CA TYR A 61 3.74 2.31 -4.21
C TYR A 61 4.68 3.24 -4.99
N VAL A 62 4.55 3.20 -6.31
CA VAL A 62 5.41 3.86 -7.30
C VAL A 62 4.92 5.26 -7.62
N ASN A 63 5.86 6.21 -7.71
CA ASN A 63 5.68 7.61 -8.11
C ASN A 63 4.53 8.37 -7.42
N GLY A 64 4.09 7.90 -6.26
CA GLY A 64 2.99 8.54 -5.55
C GLY A 64 1.61 8.33 -6.18
N ASN A 65 1.42 7.38 -7.11
CA ASN A 65 0.13 7.19 -7.77
C ASN A 65 -0.23 5.74 -8.14
N LYS A 66 0.73 4.82 -8.22
CA LYS A 66 0.48 3.44 -8.68
C LYS A 66 0.94 2.44 -7.63
N CYS A 67 0.15 1.40 -7.40
CA CYS A 67 0.58 0.24 -6.63
C CYS A 67 0.88 -0.92 -7.58
N MET A 68 2.07 -1.49 -7.47
CA MET A 68 2.57 -2.54 -8.36
C MET A 68 3.13 -3.70 -7.56
N ALA A 69 3.12 -4.89 -8.12
CA ALA A 69 3.83 -6.04 -7.57
C ALA A 69 5.33 -5.72 -7.47
N ALA A 70 5.91 -6.08 -6.33
CA ALA A 70 7.30 -5.81 -6.00
C ALA A 70 7.86 -6.90 -5.10
N ASN A 71 9.17 -7.02 -5.07
CA ASN A 71 9.88 -7.85 -4.13
C ASN A 71 11.09 -7.08 -3.58
N ALA A 72 12.00 -7.77 -2.88
CA ALA A 72 13.20 -7.16 -2.31
C ALA A 72 14.11 -6.47 -3.35
N SER A 73 14.02 -6.85 -4.63
CA SER A 73 14.76 -6.22 -5.73
C SER A 73 14.05 -4.99 -6.30
N GLY A 74 12.80 -4.72 -5.91
CA GLY A 74 11.98 -3.61 -6.39
C GLY A 74 10.72 -4.04 -7.16
N PRO A 75 10.06 -3.10 -7.86
CA PRO A 75 8.88 -3.39 -8.69
C PRO A 75 9.17 -4.40 -9.80
N ILE A 76 8.28 -5.38 -9.98
CA ILE A 76 8.47 -6.51 -10.92
C ILE A 76 8.13 -6.10 -12.36
N PHE A 77 7.05 -5.34 -12.55
CA PHE A 77 6.56 -4.94 -13.87
C PHE A 77 7.17 -3.62 -14.31
N GLY A 78 8.43 -3.63 -14.74
CA GLY A 78 9.15 -2.43 -15.16
C GLY A 78 8.73 -1.81 -16.51
N TYR A 79 7.66 -2.29 -17.15
CA TYR A 79 7.26 -1.87 -18.50
C TYR A 79 5.76 -1.60 -18.61
N ASN A 80 5.39 -0.59 -19.39
CA ASN A 80 4.03 -0.30 -19.80
C ASN A 80 3.57 -1.29 -20.88
N SER A 81 2.26 -1.28 -21.19
CA SER A 81 1.67 -2.13 -22.25
C SER A 81 2.21 -1.85 -23.66
N ASP A 82 2.83 -0.69 -23.88
CA ASP A 82 3.48 -0.30 -25.13
C ASP A 82 4.96 -0.72 -25.21
N GLY A 83 5.47 -1.42 -24.20
CA GLY A 83 6.87 -1.87 -24.11
C GLY A 83 7.85 -0.81 -23.61
N THR A 84 7.39 0.41 -23.29
CA THR A 84 8.25 1.44 -22.68
C THR A 84 8.52 1.11 -21.22
N SER A 85 9.74 1.38 -20.75
CA SER A 85 10.04 1.24 -19.32
C SER A 85 9.24 2.25 -18.50
N ILE A 86 8.69 1.82 -17.38
CA ILE A 86 8.03 2.70 -16.42
C ILE A 86 9.13 3.53 -15.75
N PRO A 87 9.16 4.86 -15.92
CA PRO A 87 10.10 5.69 -15.19
C PRO A 87 9.72 5.64 -13.71
N ILE A 88 10.63 5.16 -12.85
CA ILE A 88 10.42 5.06 -11.40
C ILE A 88 11.36 6.05 -10.71
N ASP A 89 10.83 7.22 -10.37
CA ASP A 89 11.57 8.26 -9.64
C ASP A 89 11.61 7.97 -8.13
N SER A 90 10.53 7.37 -7.63
CA SER A 90 10.48 6.88 -6.25
C SER A 90 9.47 5.77 -6.10
N TYR A 91 9.69 4.89 -5.13
CA TYR A 91 8.70 3.93 -4.71
C TYR A 91 8.79 3.66 -3.21
N TYR A 92 7.67 3.25 -2.62
CA TYR A 92 7.63 2.79 -1.23
C TYR A 92 7.42 1.29 -1.17
N TYR A 93 8.26 0.59 -0.42
CA TYR A 93 8.16 -0.84 -0.17
C TYR A 93 8.41 -1.11 1.31
N MET A 94 7.49 -1.82 1.98
CA MET A 94 7.53 -2.04 3.44
C MET A 94 7.79 -0.75 4.25
N ASN A 95 7.06 0.31 3.92
CA ASN A 95 7.15 1.67 4.46
C ASN A 95 8.50 2.38 4.27
N LYS A 96 9.43 1.82 3.49
CA LYS A 96 10.70 2.45 3.15
C LYS A 96 10.59 3.08 1.76
N CYS A 97 11.06 4.31 1.62
CA CYS A 97 11.13 5.02 0.35
C CYS A 97 12.46 4.70 -0.35
N PHE A 98 12.41 4.38 -1.64
CA PHE A 98 13.56 4.11 -2.50
C PHE A 98 13.51 4.97 -3.75
N GLY A 99 14.68 5.38 -4.24
CA GLY A 99 14.85 6.16 -5.47
C GLY A 99 15.12 7.66 -5.24
N PRO A 100 15.47 8.40 -6.29
CA PRO A 100 15.82 9.83 -6.23
C PRO A 100 14.76 10.71 -5.56
N GLY A 101 13.48 10.41 -5.75
CA GLY A 101 12.36 11.22 -5.23
C GLY A 101 12.15 11.15 -3.72
N CYS A 102 12.90 10.29 -3.01
CA CYS A 102 12.81 10.10 -1.56
C CYS A 102 13.62 11.09 -0.72
N LEU A 103 14.53 11.82 -1.35
CA LEU A 103 15.31 12.88 -0.70
C LEU A 103 14.48 14.18 -0.73
N LYS A 104 13.66 14.41 0.30
CA LYS A 104 13.07 15.72 0.60
C LYS A 104 13.22 16.03 2.07
#